data_AF-A0A6A0B3I8-F1
#
_entry.id   AF-A0A6A0B3I8-F1
#
_cell.length_a   1.000
_cell.length_b   1.000
_cell.length_c   1.000
_cell.angle_alpha   90.00
_cell.angle_beta   90.00
_cell.angle_gamma   90.00
#
_symmetry.space_group_name_H-M   'P 1'
#
loop_
_entity.id
_entity.type
_entity.pdbx_description
1 polymer ?
#
loop_
_entity_poly.entity_id
_entity_poly.type
_entity_poly.pdbx_seq_one_letter_code
_entity_poly.pdbx_strand_id
1 'polypeptide(L)' 'MERPRLPQTETSECRARAEDFLGLGDTDVDEPRAVAWALLAVAGELASIRRLLERRR' A
#
# COMPACT_ATOMS: atom_id res chain seq x y z
N MET A 1 11.67 -0.02 21.65
CA MET A 1 10.97 0.62 20.52
C MET A 1 9.74 -0.22 20.22
N GLU A 2 8.54 0.36 20.22
CA GLU A 2 7.31 -0.36 19.85
C GLU A 2 7.43 -0.79 18.37
N ARG A 3 7.09 -2.05 18.06
CA ARG A 3 7.09 -2.52 16.67
C ARG A 3 6.00 -1.72 15.94
N PRO A 4 6.31 -1.02 14.83
CA PRO A 4 5.30 -0.29 14.08
C PRO A 4 4.15 -1.24 13.75
N ARG A 5 2.94 -0.88 14.17
CA ARG A 5 1.74 -1.65 13.81
C ARG A 5 1.61 -1.52 12.30
N LEU A 6 1.55 -2.67 11.64
CA LEU A 6 1.27 -2.68 10.20
C LEU A 6 -0.13 -2.09 10.01
N PRO A 7 -0.35 -1.33 8.93
CA PRO A 7 -1.71 -1.00 8.49
C PRO A 7 -2.53 -2.29 8.46
N GLN A 8 -3.74 -2.26 9.02
CA GLN A 8 -4.64 -3.42 9.02
C GLN A 8 -5.27 -3.67 7.65
N THR A 9 -5.17 -2.70 6.75
CA THR A 9 -5.67 -2.75 5.39
C THR A 9 -4.85 -3.72 4.54
N GLU A 10 -5.54 -4.50 3.69
CA GLU A 10 -4.86 -5.39 2.76
C GLU A 10 -4.09 -4.61 1.69
N THR A 11 -2.95 -5.14 1.26
CA THR A 11 -2.12 -4.54 0.21
C THR A 11 -2.89 -4.29 -1.10
N SER A 12 -3.74 -5.24 -1.49
CA SER A 12 -4.62 -5.17 -2.67
C SER A 12 -5.62 -4.02 -2.55
N GLU A 13 -6.20 -3.84 -1.37
CA GLU A 13 -7.12 -2.74 -1.09
C GLU A 13 -6.39 -1.39 -1.16
N CYS A 14 -5.18 -1.28 -0.61
CA CYS A 14 -4.37 -0.07 -0.73
C CYS A 14 -4.07 0.28 -2.20
N ARG A 15 -3.78 -0.72 -3.05
CA ARG A 15 -3.58 -0.49 -4.50
C ARG A 15 -4.86 0.03 -5.16
N ALA A 16 -5.98 -0.64 -4.95
CA ALA A 16 -7.27 -0.23 -5.54
C ALA A 16 -7.63 1.20 -5.15
N ARG A 17 -7.45 1.58 -3.88
CA ARG A 17 -7.68 2.95 -3.42
C ARG A 17 -6.75 3.97 -4.09
N ALA A 18 -5.48 3.63 -4.30
CA ALA A 18 -4.56 4.51 -5.01
C ALA A 18 -5.01 4.76 -6.46
N GLU A 19 -5.49 3.71 -7.13
CA GLU A 19 -6.02 3.78 -8.49
C GLU A 19 -7.32 4.60 -8.56
N ASP A 20 -8.22 4.42 -7.59
CA ASP A 20 -9.46 5.21 -7.46
C ASP A 20 -9.15 6.71 -7.34
N PHE A 21 -8.19 7.09 -6.49
CA PHE A 21 -7.82 8.50 -6.27
C PHE A 21 -6.98 9.10 -7.40
N LEU A 22 -6.30 8.25 -8.19
CA LEU A 22 -5.63 8.68 -9.43
C LEU A 22 -6.60 8.95 -10.56
N GLY A 23 -7.87 8.57 -10.42
CA GLY A 23 -8.93 8.90 -11.35
C GLY A 23 -8.53 8.57 -12.78
N LEU A 24 -8.19 7.31 -13.09
CA LEU A 24 -7.83 6.88 -14.45
C LEU A 24 -9.00 7.18 -15.43
N GLY A 25 -9.02 8.40 -15.99
CA GLY A 25 -10.06 8.91 -16.88
C GLY A 25 -10.91 10.08 -16.34
N ASP A 26 -10.64 10.59 -15.14
CA ASP A 26 -11.42 11.66 -14.51
C ASP A 26 -10.60 12.94 -14.24
N THR A 27 -11.26 14.10 -14.18
CA THR A 27 -10.57 15.41 -14.10
C THR A 27 -10.30 15.87 -12.67
N ASP A 28 -10.95 15.23 -11.68
CA ASP A 28 -10.88 15.60 -10.26
C ASP A 28 -10.08 14.54 -9.50
N VAL A 29 -8.77 14.72 -9.46
CA VAL A 29 -7.79 13.75 -8.94
C VAL A 29 -7.30 14.19 -7.56
N ASP A 30 -7.28 13.29 -6.58
CA ASP A 30 -6.72 13.54 -5.23
C ASP A 30 -5.34 12.88 -5.12
N GLU A 31 -4.35 13.50 -5.78
CA GLU A 31 -2.98 12.99 -5.84
C GLU A 31 -2.35 12.71 -4.46
N PRO A 32 -2.49 13.57 -3.43
CA PRO A 32 -1.93 13.30 -2.12
C PRO A 32 -2.48 12.00 -1.51
N ARG A 33 -3.79 11.76 -1.60
CA ARG A 33 -4.38 10.51 -1.11
C ARG A 33 -3.96 9.31 -1.94
N ALA A 34 -3.91 9.44 -3.26
CA ALA A 34 -3.40 8.39 -4.13
C ALA A 34 -1.98 7.95 -3.73
N VAL A 35 -1.07 8.92 -3.53
CA VAL A 35 0.31 8.65 -3.11
C VAL A 35 0.35 7.97 -1.73
N ALA A 36 -0.45 8.43 -0.78
CA ALA A 36 -0.51 7.81 0.55
C ALA A 36 -0.93 6.34 0.46
N TRP A 37 -1.98 6.02 -0.32
CA TRP A 37 -2.44 4.66 -0.54
C TRP A 37 -1.42 3.80 -1.29
N ALA A 38 -0.75 4.36 -2.29
CA ALA A 38 0.31 3.67 -3.03
C ALA A 38 1.48 3.29 -2.11
N LEU A 39 1.92 4.19 -1.22
CA LEU A 39 2.98 3.91 -0.25
C LEU A 39 2.59 2.78 0.72
N LEU A 40 1.34 2.72 1.16
CA LEU A 40 0.84 1.64 2.01
C LEU A 40 0.86 0.29 1.27
N ALA A 41 0.46 0.27 0.00
CA ALA A 41 0.53 -0.93 -0.84
C ALA A 41 1.98 -1.43 -0.95
N VAL A 42 2.92 -0.55 -1.32
CA VAL A 42 4.35 -0.88 -1.43
C VAL A 42 4.91 -1.42 -0.11
N ALA A 43 4.60 -0.77 1.01
CA ALA A 43 5.05 -1.22 2.33
C ALA A 43 4.51 -2.63 2.69
N GLY A 44 3.26 -2.92 2.33
CA GLY A 44 2.63 -4.24 2.52
C GLY A 44 3.27 -5.34 1.67
N GLU A 45 3.60 -5.07 0.40
CA GLU A 45 4.33 -5.99 -0.48
C GLU A 45 5.73 -6.29 0.07
N LEU A 46 6.48 -5.25 0.47
CA LEU A 46 7.82 -5.42 1.05
C LEU A 46 7.79 -6.22 2.35
N ALA A 47 6.80 -5.98 3.21
CA ALA A 47 6.63 -6.77 4.44
C ALA A 47 6.35 -8.24 4.15
N SER A 48 5.57 -8.53 3.09
CA SER A 48 5.27 -9.90 2.64
C SER A 48 6.50 -10.60 2.06
N ILE A 49 7.27 -9.89 1.22
CA ILE A 49 8.56 -10.37 0.68
C ILE A 49 9.53 -10.69 1.81
N ARG A 50 9.68 -9.81 2.81
CA ARG A 50 10.54 -10.05 3.97
C ARG A 50 10.15 -11.35 4.69
N ARG A 51 8.87 -11.57 4.96
CA ARG A 51 8.38 -12.81 5.60
C ARG A 51 8.67 -14.05 4.74
N LEU A 52 8.55 -13.94 3.41
CA LEU A 52 8.88 -15.05 2.51
C LEU A 52 10.37 -15.39 2.56
N LEU A 53 11.25 -14.38 2.58
CA LEU A 53 12.69 -14.57 2.71
C LEU A 53 13.06 -15.18 4.06
N GLU A 54 12.46 -14.72 5.17
CA GLU A 54 12.65 -15.27 6.50
C GLU A 54 12.27 -16.76 6.58
N ARG A 55 11.23 -17.20 5.88
CA ARG A 55 10.79 -18.61 5.83
C ARG A 55 11.69 -19.51 4.99
N ARG A 56 12.49 -18.94 4.08
CA ARG A 56 13.39 -19.69 3.19
C ARG A 56 14.78 -19.91 3.78
N ARG A 57 15.08 -19.25 4.90
CA ARG A 57 16.32 -19.38 5.66
C ARG A 57 16.19 -20.48 6.71
#